data_AF-A0A355YJJ2-F1
#
_entry.id   AF-A0A355YJJ2-F1
#
_cell.length_a   1.000
_cell.length_b   1.000
_cell.length_c   1.000
_cell.angle_alpha   90.00
_cell.angle_beta   90.00
_cell.angle_gamma   90.00
#
_symmetry.space_group_name_H-M   'P 1'
#
loop_
_entity.id
_entity.type
_entity.pdbx_description
1 polymer ?
#
loop_
_entity_poly.entity_id
_entity_poly.type
_entity_poly.pdbx_seq_one_letter_code
_entity_poly.pdbx_strand_id
1 'polypeptide(L)'
;VDAGAAAVMPLAAPIGSNKGLAAREFIRILIDEIDLPIIVDAGIGRPSQACEAMEMGAAAIMANTAIATAGDIPSMAGAFKSAIEAGRAAYLSGLGRVLERGAAASDPLTGFLRD
;
A
#
# COMPACT_ATOMS: atom_id res chain seq x y z
N VAL A 1 5.98 0.49 21.03
CA VAL A 1 7.03 -0.46 20.58
C VAL A 1 7.86 -1.02 21.74
N ASP A 2 7.83 -0.36 22.90
CA ASP A 2 8.65 -0.64 24.08
C ASP A 2 8.37 -1.99 24.78
N ALA A 3 7.31 -2.68 24.38
CA ALA A 3 6.99 -4.03 24.87
C ALA A 3 7.79 -5.15 24.17
N GLY A 4 8.67 -4.84 23.21
CA GLY A 4 9.48 -5.83 22.48
C GLY A 4 8.75 -6.51 21.33
N ALA A 5 7.76 -5.85 20.73
CA ALA A 5 7.04 -6.38 19.56
C ALA A 5 7.96 -6.44 18.33
N ALA A 6 7.82 -7.49 17.50
CA ALA A 6 8.59 -7.66 16.26
C ALA A 6 7.99 -6.91 15.05
N ALA A 7 6.71 -6.58 15.12
CA ALA A 7 5.95 -5.85 14.10
C ALA A 7 4.75 -5.16 14.75
N VAL A 8 4.22 -4.13 14.08
CA VAL A 8 2.97 -3.45 14.48
C VAL A 8 1.93 -3.69 13.40
N MET A 9 0.71 -4.07 13.81
CA MET A 9 -0.35 -4.47 12.89
C MET A 9 -1.59 -3.56 13.04
N PRO A 10 -1.64 -2.39 12.37
CA PRO A 10 -2.82 -1.55 12.40
C PRO A 10 -3.94 -2.10 11.52
N LEU A 11 -5.18 -1.84 11.93
CA LEU A 11 -6.38 -2.22 11.19
C LEU A 11 -6.69 -1.19 10.09
N ALA A 12 -6.88 -1.61 8.84
CA ALA A 12 -7.24 -0.71 7.73
C ALA A 12 -8.69 -0.22 7.81
N ALA A 13 -9.60 -1.12 8.21
CA ALA A 13 -10.99 -0.84 8.53
C ALA A 13 -11.51 -1.90 9.50
N PRO A 14 -12.69 -1.71 10.14
CA PRO A 14 -13.28 -2.73 11.00
C PRO A 14 -13.34 -4.10 10.30
N ILE A 15 -12.98 -5.15 11.04
CA ILE A 15 -12.91 -6.54 10.52
C ILE A 15 -14.23 -6.90 9.83
N GLY A 16 -14.14 -7.51 8.64
CA GLY A 16 -15.31 -7.96 7.88
C GLY A 16 -16.10 -6.86 7.16
N SER A 17 -15.71 -5.58 7.28
CA SER A 17 -16.43 -4.47 6.63
C SER A 17 -16.10 -4.28 5.15
N ASN A 18 -14.96 -4.79 4.68
CA ASN A 18 -14.41 -4.57 3.33
C ASN A 18 -14.38 -3.09 2.89
N LYS A 19 -14.40 -2.15 3.85
CA LYS A 19 -14.41 -0.70 3.60
C LYS A 19 -13.07 -0.16 3.09
N GLY A 20 -12.03 -0.99 3.05
CA GLY A 20 -10.73 -0.66 2.51
C GLY A 20 -9.83 0.06 3.49
N LEU A 21 -9.02 0.97 2.95
CA LEU A 21 -7.99 1.73 3.67
C LEU A 21 -8.58 2.95 4.39
N ALA A 22 -9.63 2.77 5.19
CA ALA A 22 -10.32 3.88 5.85
C ALA A 22 -9.41 4.63 6.84
N ALA A 23 -8.46 3.93 7.46
CA ALA A 23 -7.44 4.47 8.35
C ALA A 23 -6.12 4.84 7.63
N ARG A 24 -6.18 5.19 6.34
CA ARG A 24 -5.00 5.49 5.48
C ARG A 24 -3.99 6.43 6.13
N GLU A 25 -4.45 7.61 6.55
CA GLU A 25 -3.57 8.63 7.14
C GLU A 25 -2.95 8.16 8.46
N PHE A 26 -3.72 7.41 9.26
CA PHE A 26 -3.20 6.83 10.50
C PHE A 26 -2.12 5.78 10.22
N ILE A 27 -2.35 4.91 9.23
CA ILE A 27 -1.35 3.92 8.81
C ILE A 27 -0.09 4.61 8.26
N ARG A 28 -0.25 5.70 7.50
CA ARG A 28 0.88 6.48 7.00
C ARG A 28 1.74 7.01 8.14
N ILE A 29 1.12 7.64 9.14
CA ILE A 29 1.84 8.12 10.34
C ILE A 29 2.59 6.97 11.02
N LEU A 30 1.98 5.79 11.15
CA LEU A 30 2.67 4.64 11.75
C LEU A 30 3.85 4.18 10.90
N ILE A 31 3.74 4.18 9.57
CA ILE A 31 4.84 3.79 8.67
C ILE A 31 6.00 4.79 8.78
N ASP A 32 5.70 6.07 8.90
CA ASP A 32 6.72 7.13 8.91
C ASP A 32 7.41 7.27 10.28
N GLU A 33 6.68 7.02 11.37
CA GLU A 33 7.16 7.26 12.76
C GLU A 33 7.67 6.00 13.48
N ILE A 34 7.39 4.79 12.99
CA ILE A 34 7.76 3.54 13.65
C ILE A 34 8.79 2.75 12.83
N ASP A 35 9.95 2.47 13.44
CA ASP A 35 11.02 1.69 12.81
C ASP A 35 10.68 0.20 12.63
N LEU A 36 9.71 -0.32 13.38
CA LEU A 36 9.26 -1.71 13.26
C LEU A 36 8.41 -1.92 12.00
N PRO A 37 8.46 -3.12 11.39
CA PRO A 37 7.62 -3.47 10.26
C PRO A 37 6.13 -3.22 10.54
N ILE A 38 5.50 -2.39 9.72
CA ILE A 38 4.05 -2.17 9.75
C ILE A 38 3.37 -3.17 8.81
N ILE A 39 2.50 -4.02 9.36
CA ILE A 39 1.72 -5.00 8.60
C ILE A 39 0.26 -4.54 8.59
N VAL A 40 -0.27 -4.18 7.42
CA VAL A 40 -1.66 -3.75 7.34
C VAL A 40 -2.57 -4.96 7.43
N ASP A 41 -3.34 -5.01 8.51
CA ASP A 41 -4.31 -6.07 8.80
C ASP A 41 -5.73 -5.54 8.64
N ALA A 42 -6.67 -6.45 8.39
CA ALA A 42 -8.12 -6.25 8.47
C ALA A 42 -8.72 -5.08 7.67
N GLY A 43 -9.67 -5.40 6.79
CA GLY A 43 -10.49 -4.39 6.09
C GLY A 43 -10.10 -4.15 4.64
N ILE A 44 -8.97 -4.70 4.18
CA ILE A 44 -8.64 -4.78 2.75
C ILE A 44 -9.59 -5.76 2.07
N GLY A 45 -10.45 -5.23 1.21
CA GLY A 45 -11.51 -5.95 0.49
C GLY A 45 -11.17 -6.26 -0.97
N ARG A 46 -10.15 -5.62 -1.56
CA ARG A 46 -9.77 -5.81 -2.96
C ARG A 46 -8.25 -5.67 -3.18
N PRO A 47 -7.68 -6.30 -4.22
CA PRO A 47 -6.25 -6.23 -4.50
C PRO A 47 -5.70 -4.81 -4.63
N SER A 48 -6.44 -3.87 -5.24
CA SER A 48 -5.95 -2.49 -5.40
C SER A 48 -5.71 -1.76 -4.07
N GLN A 49 -6.43 -2.11 -3.00
CA GLN A 49 -6.19 -1.57 -1.66
C GLN A 49 -4.93 -2.15 -1.03
N ALA A 50 -4.62 -3.42 -1.32
CA ALA A 50 -3.35 -4.03 -0.91
C ALA A 50 -2.17 -3.37 -1.64
N CYS A 51 -2.31 -3.11 -2.95
CA CYS A 51 -1.32 -2.37 -3.73
C CYS A 51 -1.06 -0.99 -3.13
N GLU A 52 -2.12 -0.23 -2.88
CA GLU A 52 -2.04 1.10 -2.28
C GLU A 52 -1.32 1.05 -0.93
N ALA A 53 -1.66 0.10 -0.05
CA ALA A 53 -0.99 -0.06 1.24
C ALA A 53 0.51 -0.33 1.11
N MET A 54 0.91 -1.16 0.13
CA MET A 54 2.32 -1.44 -0.14
C MET A 54 3.05 -0.23 -0.74
N GLU A 55 2.39 0.55 -1.59
CA GLU A 55 2.90 1.84 -2.11
C GLU A 55 3.11 2.86 -0.98
N MET A 56 2.38 2.73 0.13
CA MET A 56 2.60 3.58 1.30
C MET A 56 3.88 3.24 2.08
N GLY A 57 4.45 2.06 1.86
CA GLY A 57 5.60 1.56 2.63
C GLY A 57 5.26 0.48 3.64
N ALA A 58 4.04 -0.07 3.63
CA ALA A 58 3.72 -1.25 4.44
C ALA A 58 4.71 -2.39 4.15
N ALA A 59 5.07 -3.13 5.19
CA ALA A 59 6.00 -4.26 5.08
C ALA A 59 5.29 -5.52 4.53
N ALA A 60 4.03 -5.72 4.92
CA ALA A 60 3.21 -6.83 4.46
C ALA A 60 1.71 -6.50 4.58
N ILE A 61 0.90 -7.35 3.94
CA ILE A 61 -0.56 -7.30 3.97
C ILE A 61 -1.09 -8.60 4.56
N MET A 62 -1.97 -8.51 5.55
CA MET A 62 -2.75 -9.64 6.05
C MET A 62 -4.19 -9.55 5.54
N ALA A 63 -4.59 -10.50 4.68
CA ALA A 63 -5.91 -10.56 4.07
C ALA A 63 -6.54 -11.95 4.24
N ASN A 64 -7.77 -12.00 4.75
CA ASN A 64 -8.54 -13.23 4.90
C ASN A 64 -9.90 -13.14 4.20
N THR A 65 -10.84 -12.35 4.75
CA THR A 65 -12.24 -12.29 4.27
C THR A 65 -12.33 -12.03 2.77
N ALA A 66 -11.54 -11.09 2.23
CA ALA A 66 -11.56 -10.76 0.80
C ALA A 66 -11.22 -11.95 -0.12
N ILE A 67 -10.33 -12.84 0.32
CA ILE A 67 -9.95 -14.04 -0.44
C ILE A 67 -10.94 -15.17 -0.14
N ALA A 68 -11.27 -15.38 1.13
CA ALA A 68 -12.13 -16.48 1.59
C ALA A 68 -13.58 -16.37 1.08
N THR A 69 -14.09 -15.17 0.85
CA THR A 69 -15.45 -14.95 0.33
C THR A 69 -15.48 -14.64 -1.18
N ALA A 70 -14.37 -14.82 -1.89
CA ALA A 70 -14.31 -14.61 -3.33
C ALA A 70 -15.04 -15.73 -4.09
N GLY A 71 -15.61 -15.39 -5.26
CA GLY A 71 -16.24 -16.39 -6.14
C GLY A 71 -15.23 -17.39 -6.73
N ASP A 72 -13.97 -16.96 -6.90
CA ASP A 72 -12.85 -17.80 -7.31
C ASP A 72 -11.65 -17.49 -6.41
N ILE A 73 -11.39 -18.40 -5.46
CA ILE A 73 -10.37 -18.24 -4.43
C ILE A 73 -8.95 -18.25 -5.02
N PRO A 74 -8.55 -19.24 -5.85
CA PRO A 74 -7.23 -19.23 -6.51
C PRO A 74 -6.98 -17.96 -7.31
N SER A 75 -7.95 -17.54 -8.13
CA SER A 75 -7.79 -16.33 -8.94
C SER A 75 -7.67 -15.07 -8.09
N MET A 76 -8.46 -14.95 -7.02
CA MET A 76 -8.37 -13.81 -6.10
C MET A 76 -7.03 -13.79 -5.34
N ALA A 77 -6.56 -14.95 -4.86
CA ALA A 77 -5.25 -15.06 -4.21
C ALA A 77 -4.11 -14.65 -5.15
N GLY A 78 -4.17 -15.07 -6.42
CA GLY A 78 -3.23 -14.62 -7.46
C GLY A 78 -3.27 -13.12 -7.68
N ALA A 79 -4.47 -12.52 -7.72
CA ALA A 79 -4.63 -11.08 -7.87
C ALA A 79 -4.05 -10.30 -6.68
N PHE A 80 -4.27 -10.77 -5.45
CA PHE A 80 -3.67 -10.20 -4.24
C PHE A 80 -2.14 -10.28 -4.26
N LYS A 81 -1.57 -11.42 -4.65
CA LYS A 81 -0.13 -11.59 -4.80
C LYS A 81 0.46 -10.54 -5.75
N SER A 82 -0.09 -10.45 -6.97
CA SER A 82 0.41 -9.50 -7.97
C SER A 82 0.29 -8.05 -7.50
N ALA A 83 -0.79 -7.69 -6.80
CA ALA A 83 -0.99 -6.36 -6.27
C ALA A 83 0.04 -6.00 -5.18
N ILE A 84 0.36 -6.94 -4.29
CA ILE A 84 1.36 -6.74 -3.24
C ILE A 84 2.76 -6.58 -3.84
N GLU A 85 3.12 -7.44 -4.80
CA GLU A 85 4.41 -7.38 -5.50
C GLU A 85 4.55 -6.06 -6.26
N ALA A 86 3.51 -5.65 -7.00
CA ALA A 86 3.48 -4.40 -7.74
C ALA A 86 3.63 -3.18 -6.82
N GLY A 87 2.83 -3.09 -5.76
CA GLY A 87 2.88 -1.96 -4.84
C GLY A 87 4.22 -1.86 -4.10
N ARG A 88 4.82 -3.00 -3.71
CA ARG A 88 6.15 -3.00 -3.07
C ARG A 88 7.24 -2.57 -4.05
N ALA A 89 7.20 -3.07 -5.29
CA ALA A 89 8.15 -2.66 -6.32
C ALA A 89 8.03 -1.15 -6.62
N ALA A 90 6.80 -0.61 -6.66
CA ALA A 90 6.54 0.81 -6.85
C ALA A 90 7.10 1.66 -5.70
N TYR A 91 6.89 1.25 -4.44
CA TYR A 91 7.48 1.93 -3.28
C TYR A 91 9.01 1.97 -3.35
N LEU A 92 9.65 0.82 -3.63
CA LEU A 92 11.11 0.73 -3.71
C LEU A 92 11.72 1.48 -4.89
N SER A 93 10.96 1.62 -5.99
CA SER A 93 11.40 2.36 -7.18
C SER A 93 11.36 3.87 -6.98
N GLY A 94 10.64 4.35 -5.96
CA GLY A 94 10.30 5.75 -5.77
C GLY A 94 9.12 6.15 -6.66
N LEU A 95 8.00 6.49 -6.05
CA LEU A 95 6.82 6.95 -6.76
C LEU A 95 7.10 8.26 -7.51
N GLY A 96 6.45 8.43 -8.65
CA GLY A 96 6.56 9.65 -9.45
C GLY A 96 6.14 10.90 -8.66
N ARG A 97 6.78 12.03 -8.96
CA ARG A 97 6.43 13.31 -8.35
C ARG A 97 4.95 13.64 -8.57
N VAL A 98 4.29 14.10 -7.51
CA VAL A 98 2.94 14.68 -7.60
C VAL A 98 3.09 16.19 -7.64
N LEU A 99 2.56 16.82 -8.69
CA LEU A 99 2.53 18.28 -8.82
C LEU A 99 1.15 18.77 -8.40
N GLU A 100 1.08 19.61 -7.37
CA GLU A 100 -0.20 20.15 -6.89
C GLU A 100 -0.80 21.19 -7.83
N ARG A 101 0.01 21.81 -8.69
CA ARG A 101 -0.43 22.79 -9.68
C ARG A 101 0.30 22.62 -11.00
N GLY A 102 -0.46 22.64 -12.09
CA GLY A 102 0.05 22.52 -13.45
C GLY A 102 0.46 21.09 -13.81
N ALA A 103 1.15 20.95 -14.94
CA ALA A 103 1.78 19.72 -15.38
C ALA A 103 3.18 20.08 -15.91
N ALA A 104 4.16 19.22 -15.63
CA ALA A 104 5.51 19.37 -16.17
C ALA A 104 5.76 18.24 -17.16
N ALA A 105 6.21 18.62 -18.36
CA ALA A 105 6.66 17.65 -19.35
C ALA A 105 7.78 16.80 -18.75
N SER A 106 7.71 15.50 -19.00
CA SER A 106 8.74 14.52 -18.65
C SER A 106 9.88 14.47 -19.68
N ASP A 107 9.87 15.37 -20.67
CA ASP A 107 10.79 15.34 -21.81
C ASP A 107 12.20 15.83 -21.43
N PRO A 108 13.23 14.98 -21.55
CA PRO A 108 14.62 15.37 -21.28
C PRO A 108 15.16 16.45 -22.25
N LEU A 109 14.54 16.67 -23.43
CA LEU A 109 14.98 17.70 -24.38
C LEU A 109 14.80 19.14 -23.87
N THR A 110 13.88 19.37 -22.94
CA THR A 110 13.65 20.72 -22.38
C THR A 110 14.83 21.23 -21.55
N GLY A 111 15.68 20.33 -21.03
CA GLY A 111 16.95 20.69 -20.39
C GLY A 111 18.08 20.94 -21.41
N PHE A 112 18.11 20.18 -22.50
CA PHE A 112 19.17 20.25 -23.51
C PHE A 112 19.20 21.57 -24.32
N LEU A 113 18.06 22.23 -24.50
CA LEU A 113 17.97 23.47 -25.30
C LEU A 113 18.17 24.77 -24.50
N ARG A 114 18.46 24.67 -23.20
CA ARG A 114 18.60 25.84 -22.31
C ARG A 114 20.04 26.13 -21.86
N ASP A 115 20.98 25.28 -22.25
CA ASP A 115 22.44 25.50 -22.14
C ASP A 115 23.03 25.79 -23.54
#